data_AF-A0A959T305-F1
#
_entry.id   AF-A0A959T305-F1
#
_cell.length_a   1.000
_cell.length_b   1.000
_cell.length_c   1.000
_cell.angle_alpha   90.00
_cell.angle_beta   90.00
_cell.angle_gamma   90.00
#
_symmetry.space_group_name_H-M   'P 1'
#
loop_
_entity.id
_entity.type
_entity.pdbx_description
1 polymer ?
#
loop_
_entity_poly.entity_id
_entity_poly.type
_entity_poly.pdbx_seq_one_letter_code
_entity_poly.pdbx_strand_id
1 'polypeptide(L)' 'GGPTCDCVSYASFGHTGFTGTMMWADPEQQVVYVFLSNRVYPVAANRKLLELDIRTRIQEVIHDAVGGRVVADNAS' A
#
# COMPACT_ATOMS: atom_id res chain seq x y z
N GLY A 1 17.37 3.11 -5.91
CA GLY A 1 15.97 2.99 -5.49
C GLY A 1 15.98 2.59 -4.04
N GLY A 2 15.75 3.55 -3.15
CA GLY A 2 15.59 3.31 -1.71
C GLY A 2 14.10 3.27 -1.35
N PRO A 3 13.74 2.70 -0.18
CA PRO A 3 12.36 2.58 0.23
C PRO A 3 11.73 3.97 0.37
N THR A 4 10.48 4.10 -0.07
CA THR A 4 9.75 5.37 -0.20
C THR A 4 8.93 5.71 1.05
N CYS A 5 9.12 4.99 2.17
CA CYS A 5 8.52 5.30 3.46
C CYS A 5 9.20 4.48 4.57
N ASP A 6 9.38 5.05 5.76
CA ASP A 6 9.82 4.34 6.98
C ASP A 6 8.70 3.45 7.59
N CYS A 7 7.53 3.41 6.95
CA CYS A 7 6.33 2.71 7.39
C CYS A 7 6.16 1.29 6.80
N VAL A 8 7.12 0.84 6.01
CA VAL A 8 7.03 -0.42 5.27
C VAL A 8 8.29 -1.24 5.56
N SER A 9 8.12 -2.51 5.90
CA SER A 9 9.26 -3.41 6.17
C SER A 9 10.29 -3.35 5.03
N TYR A 10 11.59 -3.38 5.38
CA TYR A 10 12.68 -3.48 4.39
C TYR A 10 12.53 -4.69 3.45
N ALA A 11 11.80 -5.72 3.87
CA ALA A 11 11.52 -6.91 3.07
C ALA A 11 10.31 -6.74 2.13
N SER A 12 9.58 -5.63 2.20
CA SER A 12 8.40 -5.43 1.36
C SER A 12 8.76 -5.06 -0.07
N PHE A 13 7.94 -5.51 -1.00
CA PHE A 13 8.14 -5.26 -2.43
C PHE A 13 6.80 -5.13 -3.15
N GLY A 14 6.82 -4.40 -4.27
CA GLY A 14 5.61 -4.20 -5.05
C GLY A 14 5.81 -3.22 -6.19
N HIS A 15 4.72 -2.95 -6.90
CA HIS A 15 4.71 -1.96 -7.98
C HIS A 15 3.35 -1.28 -8.09
N THR A 16 3.36 -0.11 -8.73
CA THR A 16 2.15 0.58 -9.14
C THR A 16 1.99 0.50 -10.66
N GLY A 17 0.77 0.29 -11.13
CA GLY A 17 0.45 0.30 -12.56
C GLY A 17 0.07 1.69 -13.06
N PHE A 18 0.32 1.93 -14.35
CA PHE A 18 -0.01 3.18 -15.04
C PHE A 18 -1.49 3.56 -14.92
N THR A 19 -2.38 2.57 -14.94
CA THR A 19 -3.84 2.75 -14.79
C THR A 19 -4.26 3.04 -13.35
N GLY A 20 -3.33 3.19 -12.40
CA GLY A 20 -3.64 3.49 -11.00
C GLY A 20 -3.78 2.25 -10.13
N THR A 21 -3.46 1.07 -10.64
CA THR A 21 -3.37 -0.16 -9.83
C THR A 21 -2.15 -0.14 -8.90
N MET A 22 -2.17 -0.98 -7.88
CA MET A 22 -1.05 -1.23 -6.99
C MET A 22 -1.10 -2.66 -6.46
N MET A 23 0.07 -3.29 -6.37
CA MET A 23 0.27 -4.57 -5.73
C MET A 23 1.48 -4.47 -4.83
N TRP A 24 1.32 -4.81 -3.57
CA TRP A 24 2.35 -4.74 -2.54
C TRP A 24 2.29 -5.96 -1.64
N ALA A 25 3.44 -6.53 -1.31
CA ALA A 25 3.58 -7.62 -0.37
C ALA A 25 4.55 -7.22 0.75
N ASP A 26 4.13 -7.43 1.99
CA ASP A 26 4.95 -7.28 3.18
C ASP A 26 5.05 -8.67 3.86
N PRO A 27 6.18 -9.38 3.71
CA PRO A 27 6.34 -10.72 4.28
C PRO A 27 6.51 -10.71 5.80
N GLU A 28 7.00 -9.61 6.40
CA GLU A 28 7.17 -9.52 7.85
C GLU A 28 5.81 -9.36 8.55
N GLN A 29 4.92 -8.56 7.96
CA GLN A 29 3.56 -8.40 8.45
C GLN A 29 2.57 -9.43 7.89
N GLN A 30 3.02 -10.32 7.00
CA GLN A 30 2.20 -11.33 6.32
C GLN A 30 0.99 -10.73 5.58
N VAL A 31 1.18 -9.56 4.95
CA VAL A 31 0.14 -8.83 4.23
C VAL A 31 0.42 -8.83 2.74
N VAL A 32 -0.64 -9.05 1.94
CA VAL A 32 -0.65 -8.74 0.52
C VAL A 32 -1.76 -7.73 0.24
N TYR A 33 -1.38 -6.55 -0.22
CA TYR A 33 -2.28 -5.46 -0.58
C TYR A 33 -2.40 -5.34 -2.10
N VAL A 34 -3.62 -5.49 -2.61
CA VAL A 34 -3.95 -5.31 -4.04
C VAL A 34 -5.02 -4.23 -4.18
N PHE A 35 -4.69 -3.16 -4.89
CA PHE A 35 -5.60 -2.08 -5.23
C PHE A 35 -5.81 -2.02 -6.74
N LEU A 36 -7.07 -2.18 -7.15
CA LEU A 36 -7.47 -2.15 -8.55
C LEU A 36 -8.25 -0.87 -8.82
N SER A 37 -7.74 -0.05 -9.74
CA SER A 37 -8.44 1.15 -10.21
C SER A 37 -8.13 1.42 -11.68
N ASN A 38 -8.92 2.31 -12.27
CA ASN A 38 -8.72 2.80 -13.62
C ASN A 38 -8.70 4.33 -13.61
N ARG A 39 -7.57 4.92 -13.21
CA ARG A 39 -7.34 6.37 -13.17
C ARG A 39 -7.45 7.04 -14.53
N VAL A 40 -7.27 6.28 -15.62
CA VAL A 40 -7.22 6.84 -16.97
C VAL A 40 -8.59 6.90 -17.64
N TYR A 41 -9.61 6.32 -17.03
CA TYR A 41 -10.99 6.40 -17.51
C TYR A 41 -11.78 7.48 -16.75
N PRO A 42 -12.57 8.32 -17.44
CA PRO A 42 -12.66 8.47 -18.90
C PRO A 42 -11.52 9.30 -19.51
N VAL A 43 -10.71 9.98 -18.69
CA VAL A 43 -9.63 10.88 -19.14
C VAL A 43 -8.33 10.61 -18.38
N ALA A 44 -7.23 10.38 -19.11
CA ALA A 44 -5.90 10.09 -18.55
C ALA A 44 -5.31 11.20 -17.67
N ALA A 45 -5.77 12.44 -17.85
CA ALA A 45 -5.39 13.59 -17.05
C ALA A 45 -5.98 13.59 -15.62
N ASN A 46 -6.89 12.67 -15.28
CA ASN A 46 -7.46 12.60 -13.93
C ASN A 46 -6.38 12.27 -12.89
N ARG A 47 -5.99 13.22 -12.04
CA ARG A 47 -4.93 13.07 -11.04
C ARG A 47 -5.42 12.80 -9.62
N LYS A 48 -6.72 12.69 -9.39
CA LYS A 48 -7.34 12.52 -8.06
C LYS A 48 -6.72 11.42 -7.21
N LEU A 49 -6.39 10.27 -7.80
CA LEU A 49 -5.77 9.15 -7.06
C LEU A 49 -4.35 9.45 -6.53
N LEU A 50 -3.61 10.33 -7.20
CA LEU A 50 -2.31 10.82 -6.72
C LEU A 50 -2.53 12.00 -5.75
N GLU A 51 -3.38 12.96 -6.12
CA GLU A 51 -3.62 14.17 -5.31
C GLU A 51 -4.21 13.87 -3.92
N LEU A 52 -4.98 12.79 -3.80
CA LEU A 52 -5.60 12.37 -2.54
C LEU A 52 -4.79 11.30 -1.79
N ASP A 53 -3.65 10.86 -2.33
CA ASP A 53 -2.78 9.82 -1.79
C ASP A 53 -3.53 8.55 -1.33
N ILE A 54 -4.60 8.18 -2.04
CA ILE A 54 -5.52 7.11 -1.65
C ILE A 54 -4.78 5.79 -1.41
N ARG A 55 -3.81 5.46 -2.25
CA ARG A 55 -3.07 4.20 -2.16
C ARG A 55 -2.23 4.11 -0.89
N THR A 56 -1.52 5.19 -0.56
CA THR A 56 -0.68 5.30 0.64
C THR A 56 -1.55 5.26 1.90
N ARG A 57 -2.63 6.05 1.93
CA ARG A 57 -3.53 6.09 3.09
C ARG A 57 -4.20 4.74 3.38
N ILE A 58 -4.58 4.00 2.34
CA ILE A 58 -5.10 2.63 2.52
C ILE A 58 -4.00 1.71 3.08
N GLN A 59 -2.79 1.81 2.53
CA GLN A 59 -1.66 1.01 2.99
C GLN A 59 -1.32 1.29 4.48
N GLU A 60 -1.29 2.56 4.90
CA GLU A 60 -1.12 2.96 6.31
C GLU A 60 -2.18 2.31 7.22
N VAL A 61 -3.46 2.42 6.87
CA VAL A 61 -4.55 1.83 7.66
C VAL A 61 -4.43 0.30 7.76
N ILE A 62 -3.99 -0.37 6.69
CA ILE A 62 -3.74 -1.82 6.71
C ILE A 62 -2.57 -2.16 7.66
N HIS A 63 -1.45 -1.44 7.56
CA HIS A 63 -0.29 -1.67 8.40
C HIS A 63 -0.59 -1.36 9.88
N ASP A 64 -1.36 -0.32 10.19
CA ASP A 64 -1.77 -0.02 11.57
C ASP A 64 -2.66 -1.13 12.14
N ALA A 65 -3.65 -1.60 11.35
CA ALA A 65 -4.56 -2.66 11.76
C ALA A 65 -3.84 -4.01 11.97
N VAL A 66 -2.87 -4.33 11.11
CA VAL A 66 -2.12 -5.59 11.18
C VAL A 66 -0.98 -5.51 12.20
N GLY A 67 -0.25 -4.40 12.25
CA GLY A 67 0.79 -4.16 13.27
C GLY A 67 0.23 -4.23 14.68
N GLY A 68 -0.98 -3.67 14.91
CA GLY A 68 -1.69 -3.81 16.18
C GLY A 68 -2.02 -5.28 16.52
N ARG A 69 -2.28 -6.13 15.52
CA ARG A 69 -2.50 -7.56 15.71
C ARG A 69 -1.20 -8.32 16.01
N VAL A 70 -0.12 -8.06 15.28
CA VAL A 70 1.18 -8.74 15.48
C VAL A 70 1.77 -8.44 16.86
N VAL A 71 1.63 -7.21 17.36
CA VAL A 71 2.07 -6.87 18.73
C VAL A 71 1.26 -7.62 19.79
N ALA A 72 -0.05 -7.80 19.57
CA ALA A 72 -0.90 -8.56 20.48
C ALA A 72 -0.58 -10.06 20.47
N ASP A 73 -0.28 -10.64 19.30
CA ASP A 73 0.09 -12.06 19.17
C ASP A 73 1.49 -12.37 19.76
N ASN A 74 2.38 -11.38 19.86
CA ASN A 74 3.71 -11.52 20.49
C ASN A 74 3.72 -11.27 22.01
N ALA A 75 2.57 -10.94 22.62
CA ALA A 75 2.44 -10.64 24.03
C ALA A 75 1.96 -11.83 24.90
N SER A 76 2.00 -13.06 24.39
CA SER A 76 1.64 -14.31 25.10
C SER A 76 2.87 -15.13 25.47
#